data_AF-A0A3C0QA33-F1
#
_entry.id   AF-A0A3C0QA33-F1
#
_cell.length_a   1.000
_cell.length_b   1.000
_cell.length_c   1.000
_cell.angle_alpha   90.00
_cell.angle_beta   90.00
_cell.angle_gamma   90.00
#
_symmetry.space_group_name_H-M   'P 1'
#
loop_
_entity.id
_entity.type
_entity.pdbx_description
1 polymer ?
#
loop_
_entity_poly.entity_id
_entity_poly.type
_entity_poly.pdbx_seq_one_letter_code
_entity_poly.pdbx_strand_id
1 'polypeptide(L)'
;MNTNALHRQVDQTEIRVMQSAVMLVLAAGFVSDLWQVIAFQVGVFLVTIISPALNPFIILYRFALRPSGMMKPDWRHDNMEAHRFASMVGFAISSAAIWFLYTGQTLIGWSLVWLILAFGVLALSGWCAGCFAYYMIQKTGHKGYFKHAPIEGTFPGARPPGQHR
;
A
#
# COMPACT_ATOMS: atom_id res chain seq x y z
N MET A 1 2.10 26.73 -18.32
CA MET A 1 2.26 25.74 -17.23
C MET A 1 0.88 25.35 -16.75
N ASN A 2 0.49 24.09 -16.92
CA ASN A 2 -0.85 23.60 -16.62
C ASN A 2 -0.98 23.43 -15.09
N THR A 3 -1.82 24.24 -14.45
CA THR A 3 -1.99 24.33 -12.98
C THR A 3 -2.47 23.03 -12.31
N ASN A 4 -2.88 22.03 -13.10
CA ASN A 4 -3.25 20.70 -12.60
C ASN A 4 -2.06 19.80 -12.23
N ALA A 5 -0.84 20.09 -12.70
CA ALA A 5 0.33 19.22 -12.49
C ALA A 5 0.94 19.33 -11.07
N LEU A 6 0.71 20.44 -10.38
CA LEU A 6 1.22 20.68 -9.02
C LEU A 6 0.52 19.84 -7.94
N HIS A 7 -0.68 19.31 -8.21
CA HIS A 7 -1.53 18.75 -7.17
C HIS A 7 -1.35 17.26 -6.87
N ARG A 8 -0.43 16.56 -7.57
CA ARG A 8 -0.21 15.11 -7.41
C ARG A 8 1.24 14.76 -7.12
N GLN A 9 1.81 15.44 -6.12
CA GLN A 9 3.09 15.00 -5.55
C GLN A 9 2.84 14.06 -4.39
N VAL A 10 3.52 12.92 -4.42
CA VAL A 10 3.40 11.85 -3.45
C VAL A 10 4.78 11.52 -2.90
N ASP A 11 4.90 11.46 -1.58
CA ASP A 11 6.11 11.01 -0.92
C ASP A 11 6.20 9.48 -1.00
N GLN A 12 7.04 8.99 -1.91
CA GLN A 12 7.28 7.55 -2.10
C GLN A 12 8.01 6.92 -0.91
N THR A 13 8.72 7.70 -0.10
CA THR A 13 9.30 7.20 1.14
C THR A 13 8.21 6.90 2.16
N GLU A 14 7.19 7.75 2.28
CA GLU A 14 6.02 7.51 3.15
C GLU A 14 5.33 6.17 2.78
N ILE A 15 5.08 5.93 1.49
CA ILE A 15 4.44 4.70 1.01
C ILE A 15 5.30 3.46 1.32
N ARG A 16 6.62 3.54 1.08
CA ARG A 16 7.53 2.42 1.35
C ARG A 16 7.63 2.10 2.84
N VAL A 17 7.64 3.12 3.70
CA VAL A 17 7.62 2.93 5.15
C VAL A 17 6.35 2.24 5.59
N MET A 18 5.20 2.70 5.10
CA MET A 18 3.91 2.06 5.39
C MET A 18 3.89 0.61 4.90
N GLN A 19 4.30 0.34 3.66
CA GLN A 19 4.38 -1.02 3.11
C GLN A 19 5.31 -1.91 3.94
N SER A 20 6.47 -1.39 4.35
CA SER A 20 7.43 -2.12 5.18
C SER A 20 6.88 -2.42 6.56
N ALA A 21 6.19 -1.45 7.19
CA ALA A 21 5.55 -1.65 8.49
C ALA A 21 4.45 -2.73 8.43
N VAL A 22 3.60 -2.69 7.40
CA VAL A 22 2.59 -3.73 7.16
C VAL A 22 3.25 -5.10 7.01
N MET A 23 4.31 -5.21 6.20
CA MET A 23 5.03 -6.47 6.02
C MET A 23 5.64 -6.98 7.33
N LEU A 24 6.23 -6.09 8.14
CA LEU A 24 6.79 -6.47 9.44
C LEU A 24 5.72 -6.98 10.39
N VAL A 25 4.56 -6.33 10.46
CA VAL A 25 3.44 -6.78 11.31
C VAL A 25 2.89 -8.13 10.84
N LEU A 26 2.70 -8.33 9.54
CA LEU A 26 2.24 -9.60 8.98
C LEU A 26 3.26 -10.73 9.22
N ALA A 27 4.54 -10.46 9.02
CA ALA A 27 5.62 -11.41 9.30
C ALA A 27 5.71 -11.75 10.80
N ALA A 28 5.58 -10.76 11.68
CA ALA A 28 5.54 -10.98 13.12
C ALA A 28 4.34 -11.82 13.54
N GLY A 29 3.17 -11.59 12.93
CA GLY A 29 1.98 -12.41 13.14
C GLY A 29 2.20 -13.87 12.76
N PHE A 30 2.83 -14.11 11.61
CA PHE A 30 3.19 -15.47 11.17
C PHE A 30 4.22 -16.15 12.09
N VAL A 31 5.32 -15.47 12.41
CA VAL A 31 6.39 -16.04 13.26
C VAL A 31 5.88 -16.35 14.67
N SER A 32 4.97 -15.53 15.18
CA SER A 32 4.38 -15.74 16.52
C SER A 32 3.19 -16.70 16.51
N ASP A 33 2.73 -17.12 15.33
CA ASP A 33 1.48 -17.87 15.11
C ASP A 33 0.25 -17.20 15.77
N LEU A 34 0.23 -15.86 15.79
CA LEU A 34 -0.83 -15.06 16.41
C LEU A 34 -1.68 -14.37 15.34
N TRP A 35 -2.83 -14.97 15.01
CA TRP A 35 -3.79 -14.38 14.07
C TRP A 35 -4.33 -13.02 14.55
N GLN A 36 -4.31 -12.76 15.86
CA GLN A 36 -4.70 -11.47 16.46
C GLN A 36 -3.82 -10.32 15.97
N VAL A 37 -2.56 -10.57 15.63
CA VAL A 37 -1.65 -9.57 15.05
C VAL A 37 -2.11 -9.18 13.64
N ILE A 38 -2.61 -10.14 12.86
CA ILE A 38 -3.20 -9.86 11.55
C ILE A 38 -4.52 -9.10 11.73
N ALA A 39 -5.33 -9.47 12.74
CA ALA A 39 -6.56 -8.73 13.07
C ALA A 39 -6.28 -7.26 13.42
N PHE A 40 -5.23 -6.99 14.18
CA PHE A 40 -4.76 -5.63 14.41
C PHE A 40 -4.43 -4.91 13.09
N GLN A 41 -3.67 -5.57 12.19
CA GLN A 41 -3.33 -5.00 10.88
C GLN A 41 -4.56 -4.73 10.00
N VAL A 42 -5.58 -5.57 10.06
CA VAL A 42 -6.87 -5.34 9.37
C VAL A 42 -7.60 -4.12 9.95
N GLY A 43 -7.56 -3.93 11.27
CA GLY A 43 -8.04 -2.70 11.91
C GLY A 43 -7.30 -1.46 11.40
N VAL A 44 -5.97 -1.52 11.28
CA VAL A 44 -5.16 -0.43 10.72
C VAL A 44 -5.54 -0.13 9.26
N PHE A 45 -5.78 -1.16 8.44
CA PHE A 45 -6.26 -0.97 7.08
C PHE A 45 -7.63 -0.28 7.05
N LEU A 46 -8.57 -0.72 7.90
CA LEU A 46 -9.90 -0.11 7.97
C LEU A 46 -9.84 1.38 8.32
N VAL A 47 -9.02 1.73 9.32
CA VAL A 47 -8.76 3.14 9.69
C VAL A 47 -8.19 3.90 8.49
N THR A 48 -7.24 3.30 7.77
CA THR A 48 -6.62 3.92 6.59
C THR A 48 -7.60 4.16 5.45
N ILE A 49 -8.56 3.26 5.25
CA ILE A 49 -9.60 3.38 4.22
C ILE A 49 -10.54 4.55 4.57
N ILE A 50 -10.93 4.68 5.84
CA ILE A 50 -11.81 5.75 6.30
C ILE A 50 -11.08 7.10 6.29
N SER A 51 -9.87 7.14 6.84
CA SER A 51 -9.04 8.34 6.91
C SER A 51 -7.56 7.99 6.81
N PRO A 52 -6.94 8.19 5.63
CA PRO A 52 -5.51 7.95 5.44
C PRO A 52 -4.63 8.76 6.38
N ALA A 53 -5.10 9.93 6.84
CA ALA A 53 -4.37 10.78 7.77
C ALA A 53 -4.23 10.16 9.18
N LEU A 54 -5.13 9.24 9.55
CA LEU A 54 -5.11 8.53 10.82
C LEU A 54 -4.32 7.20 10.77
N ASN A 55 -3.69 6.90 9.64
CA ASN A 55 -2.86 5.69 9.56
C ASN A 55 -1.67 5.82 10.55
N PRO A 56 -1.55 4.89 11.52
CA PRO A 56 -0.54 4.97 12.57
C PRO A 56 0.89 4.94 12.02
N PHE A 57 1.14 4.23 10.92
CA PHE A 57 2.45 4.17 10.29
C PHE A 57 2.80 5.49 9.56
N ILE A 58 1.81 6.17 8.98
CA ILE A 58 2.00 7.50 8.38
C ILE A 58 2.29 8.53 9.47
N ILE A 59 1.56 8.46 10.60
CA ILE A 59 1.82 9.33 11.75
C ILE A 59 3.25 9.09 12.27
N LEU A 60 3.63 7.84 12.49
CA LEU A 60 4.99 7.49 12.92
C LEU A 60 6.06 8.02 11.94
N TYR A 61 5.83 7.89 10.64
CA TYR A 61 6.73 8.44 9.63
C TYR A 61 6.86 9.96 9.75
N ARG A 62 5.74 10.69 9.78
CA ARG A 62 5.74 12.16 9.76
C ARG A 62 6.28 12.78 11.04
N PHE A 63 6.03 12.16 12.19
CA PHE A 63 6.38 12.73 13.50
C PHE A 63 7.69 12.19 14.09
N ALA A 64 8.16 11.01 13.70
CA ALA A 64 9.40 10.43 14.24
C ALA A 64 10.47 10.23 13.14
N LEU A 65 10.16 9.52 12.06
CA LEU A 65 11.17 9.09 11.08
C LEU A 65 11.65 10.21 10.15
N ARG A 66 10.73 11.08 9.72
CA ARG A 66 11.03 12.24 8.89
C ARG A 66 11.83 13.31 9.65
N PRO A 67 11.44 13.78 10.84
CA PRO A 67 12.20 14.80 11.57
C PRO A 67 13.54 14.30 12.14
N SER A 68 13.67 13.00 12.43
CA SER A 68 14.96 12.42 12.85
C SER A 68 16.01 12.35 11.74
N GLY A 69 15.64 12.64 10.49
CA GLY A 69 16.55 12.60 9.34
C GLY A 69 16.95 11.19 8.90
N MET A 70 16.41 10.14 9.52
CA MET A 70 16.69 8.74 9.16
C MET A 70 16.20 8.40 7.75
N MET A 71 15.13 9.06 7.30
CA MET A 71 14.50 8.81 6.00
C MET A 71 14.24 10.12 5.27
N LYS A 72 14.73 10.23 4.04
CA LYS A 72 14.53 11.43 3.21
C LYS A 72 13.22 11.31 2.42
N PRO A 73 12.33 12.32 2.46
CA PRO A 73 11.14 12.38 1.61
C PRO A 73 11.52 12.27 0.13
N ASP A 74 10.78 11.46 -0.63
CA ASP A 74 10.98 11.24 -2.06
C ASP A 74 9.71 11.64 -2.81
N TRP A 75 9.58 12.94 -3.08
CA TRP A 75 8.42 13.50 -3.77
C TRP A 75 8.47 13.18 -5.25
N ARG A 76 7.47 12.43 -5.73
CA ARG A 76 7.31 12.10 -7.15
C ARG A 76 5.91 12.43 -7.62
N HIS A 77 5.78 12.72 -8.91
CA HIS A 77 4.47 12.85 -9.52
C HIS A 77 3.83 11.46 -9.61
N ASP A 78 2.78 11.22 -8.83
CA ASP A 78 2.11 9.91 -8.74
C ASP A 78 0.65 10.07 -8.28
N ASN A 79 -0.17 9.03 -8.49
CA ASN A 79 -1.59 9.04 -8.13
C ASN A 79 -1.84 8.31 -6.81
N MET A 80 -2.37 9.02 -5.80
CA MET A 80 -2.66 8.43 -4.49
C MET A 80 -3.79 7.41 -4.52
N GLU A 81 -4.71 7.51 -5.48
CA GLU A 81 -5.88 6.65 -5.60
C GLU A 81 -5.49 5.20 -5.88
N ALA A 82 -4.47 4.98 -6.73
CA ALA A 82 -3.97 3.64 -7.04
C ALA A 82 -3.35 2.97 -5.79
N HIS A 83 -2.66 3.72 -4.94
CA HIS A 83 -2.11 3.22 -3.68
C HIS A 83 -3.19 2.91 -2.65
N ARG A 84 -4.23 3.75 -2.57
CA ARG A 84 -5.40 3.48 -1.71
C ARG A 84 -6.14 2.23 -2.14
N PHE A 85 -6.30 2.01 -3.45
CA PHE A 85 -6.85 0.77 -3.99
C PHE A 85 -6.04 -0.45 -3.55
N ALA A 86 -4.70 -0.38 -3.65
CA ALA A 86 -3.84 -1.46 -3.19
C ALA A 86 -4.04 -1.76 -1.69
N SER A 87 -4.21 -0.74 -0.85
CA SER A 87 -4.54 -0.92 0.58
C SER A 87 -5.91 -1.57 0.80
N MET A 88 -6.93 -1.25 -0.01
CA MET A 88 -8.25 -1.90 0.06
C MET A 88 -8.18 -3.39 -0.33
N VAL A 89 -7.36 -3.72 -1.33
CA VAL A 89 -7.11 -5.12 -1.70
C VAL A 89 -6.38 -5.85 -0.57
N GLY A 90 -5.36 -5.21 0.03
CA GLY A 90 -4.66 -5.74 1.21
C GLY A 90 -5.60 -6.01 2.40
N PHE A 91 -6.53 -5.09 2.66
CA PHE A 91 -7.59 -5.24 3.65
C PHE A 91 -8.47 -6.47 3.38
N ALA A 92 -8.97 -6.61 2.15
CA ALA A 92 -9.85 -7.70 1.78
C ALA A 92 -9.16 -9.07 1.93
N ILE A 93 -7.93 -9.20 1.42
CA ILE A 93 -7.16 -10.46 1.50
C ILE A 93 -6.80 -10.77 2.95
N SER A 94 -6.36 -9.79 3.74
CA SER A 94 -6.03 -9.99 5.15
C SER A 94 -7.26 -10.37 5.99
N SER A 95 -8.43 -9.82 5.66
CA SER A 95 -9.69 -10.18 6.33
C SER A 95 -10.09 -11.62 6.02
N ALA A 96 -9.93 -12.05 4.76
CA ALA A 96 -10.13 -13.45 4.38
C ALA A 96 -9.11 -14.37 5.08
N ALA A 97 -7.85 -13.95 5.20
CA ALA A 97 -6.82 -14.69 5.92
C ALA A 97 -7.23 -14.91 7.39
N ILE A 98 -7.69 -13.87 8.10
CA ILE A 98 -8.19 -14.01 9.48
C ILE A 98 -9.36 -14.98 9.54
N TRP A 99 -10.32 -14.89 8.61
CA TRP A 99 -11.47 -15.80 8.58
C TRP A 99 -11.03 -17.27 8.49
N PHE A 100 -10.06 -17.58 7.63
CA PHE A 100 -9.51 -18.93 7.51
C PHE A 100 -8.70 -19.36 8.74
N LEU A 101 -7.88 -18.48 9.30
CA LEU A 101 -7.13 -18.76 10.54
C LEU A 101 -8.09 -19.03 11.70
N TYR A 102 -9.16 -18.23 11.83
CA TYR A 102 -10.17 -18.37 12.88
C TYR A 102 -10.99 -19.66 12.75
N THR A 103 -11.30 -20.09 11.52
CA THR A 103 -12.02 -21.35 11.25
C THR A 103 -11.13 -22.59 11.27
N GLY A 104 -9.85 -22.43 11.63
CA GLY A 104 -8.89 -23.53 11.75
C GLY A 104 -8.24 -23.97 10.44
N GLN A 105 -8.53 -23.31 9.32
CA GLN A 105 -7.89 -23.54 8.02
C GLN A 105 -6.56 -22.80 7.93
N THR A 106 -5.61 -23.19 8.77
CA THR A 106 -4.32 -22.50 8.97
C THR A 106 -3.50 -22.39 7.70
N LEU A 107 -3.44 -23.45 6.90
CA LEU A 107 -2.70 -23.46 5.64
C LEU A 107 -3.18 -22.38 4.66
N ILE A 108 -4.50 -22.26 4.49
CA ILE A 108 -5.10 -21.25 3.60
C ILE A 108 -4.87 -19.86 4.16
N GLY A 109 -5.15 -19.65 5.46
CA GLY A 109 -4.95 -18.37 6.12
C GLY A 109 -3.53 -17.84 5.99
N TRP A 110 -2.53 -18.67 6.31
CA TRP A 110 -1.14 -18.28 6.20
C TRP A 110 -0.66 -18.13 4.75
N SER A 111 -1.15 -18.95 3.81
CA SER A 111 -0.83 -18.77 2.39
C SER A 111 -1.25 -17.41 1.84
N LEU A 112 -2.41 -16.88 2.27
CA LEU A 112 -2.86 -15.54 1.90
C LEU A 112 -1.97 -14.44 2.49
N VAL A 113 -1.46 -14.63 3.71
CA VAL A 113 -0.49 -13.71 4.33
C VAL A 113 0.82 -13.70 3.53
N TRP A 114 1.33 -14.89 3.18
CA TRP A 114 2.51 -15.04 2.33
C TRP A 114 2.34 -14.41 0.95
N LEU A 115 1.14 -14.51 0.36
CA LEU A 115 0.82 -13.83 -0.90
C LEU A 115 0.95 -12.30 -0.77
N ILE A 116 0.44 -11.71 0.32
CA ILE A 116 0.59 -10.27 0.57
C ILE A 116 2.05 -9.89 0.77
N LEU A 117 2.82 -10.70 1.52
CA LEU A 117 4.25 -10.48 1.71
C LEU A 117 5.02 -10.50 0.38
N ALA A 118 4.71 -11.46 -0.50
CA ALA A 118 5.31 -11.54 -1.83
C ALA A 118 4.99 -10.30 -2.67
N PHE A 119 3.74 -9.83 -2.68
CA PHE A 119 3.36 -8.58 -3.34
C PHE A 119 4.04 -7.36 -2.73
N GLY A 120 4.25 -7.36 -1.40
CA GLY A 120 5.00 -6.32 -0.72
C GLY A 120 6.45 -6.24 -1.16
N VAL A 121 7.12 -7.37 -1.32
CA VAL A 121 8.50 -7.42 -1.85
C VAL A 121 8.56 -6.83 -3.27
N LEU A 122 7.61 -7.20 -4.14
CA LEU A 122 7.51 -6.63 -5.50
C LEU A 122 7.27 -5.11 -5.47
N ALA A 123 6.41 -4.64 -4.56
CA ALA A 123 6.15 -3.21 -4.41
C ALA A 123 7.42 -2.45 -3.97
N LEU A 124 8.22 -3.04 -3.06
CA LEU A 124 9.50 -2.46 -2.64
C LEU A 124 10.54 -2.42 -3.77
N SER A 125 10.57 -3.45 -4.63
CA SER A 125 11.43 -3.48 -5.83
C SER A 125 11.01 -2.47 -6.90
N GLY A 126 9.86 -1.82 -6.73
CA GLY A 126 9.41 -0.72 -7.58
C GLY A 126 8.23 -1.08 -8.48
N TRP A 127 7.59 -2.23 -8.29
CA TRP A 127 6.38 -2.59 -9.03
C TRP A 127 5.24 -3.07 -8.11
N CYS A 128 4.18 -2.28 -8.05
CA CYS A 128 3.01 -2.56 -7.22
C CYS A 128 1.90 -3.25 -8.03
N ALA A 129 1.62 -4.52 -7.70
CA ALA A 129 0.56 -5.30 -8.32
C ALA A 129 -0.84 -4.66 -8.15
N GLY A 130 -1.11 -4.05 -6.99
CA GLY A 130 -2.38 -3.37 -6.73
C GLY A 130 -2.56 -2.13 -7.63
N CYS A 131 -1.52 -1.31 -7.77
CA CYS A 131 -1.54 -0.17 -8.68
C CYS A 131 -1.69 -0.61 -10.15
N PHE A 132 -1.01 -1.70 -10.54
CA PHE A 132 -1.19 -2.28 -11.88
C PHE A 132 -2.65 -2.67 -12.14
N ALA A 133 -3.27 -3.40 -11.20
CA ALA A 133 -4.67 -3.81 -11.31
C ALA A 133 -5.61 -2.59 -11.40
N TYR A 134 -5.38 -1.53 -10.60
CA TYR A 134 -6.13 -0.28 -10.69
C TYR A 134 -6.12 0.30 -12.11
N TYR A 135 -4.93 0.38 -12.73
CA TYR A 135 -4.80 0.93 -14.09
C TYR A 135 -5.36 -0.01 -15.17
N MET A 136 -5.32 -1.33 -14.97
CA MET A 136 -5.98 -2.26 -15.88
C MET A 136 -7.50 -2.10 -15.84
N ILE A 137 -8.09 -1.93 -14.65
CA ILE A 137 -9.53 -1.67 -14.51
C ILE A 137 -9.89 -0.30 -15.09
N GLN A 138 -9.05 0.71 -14.88
CA GLN A 138 -9.24 2.04 -15.46
C GLN A 138 -9.30 2.00 -17.01
N LYS A 139 -8.48 1.14 -17.65
CA LYS A 139 -8.50 0.94 -19.11
C LYS A 139 -9.81 0.35 -19.65
N THR A 140 -10.59 -0.36 -18.83
CA THR A 140 -11.88 -0.92 -19.27
C THR A 140 -13.00 0.13 -19.34
N GLY A 141 -12.71 1.41 -19.04
CA GLY A 141 -13.64 2.51 -19.25
C GLY A 141 -14.56 2.84 -18.07
N HIS A 142 -14.33 2.24 -16.90
CA HIS A 142 -15.09 2.53 -15.68
C HIS A 142 -14.71 3.91 -15.11
N LYS A 143 -15.44 4.96 -15.51
CA LYS A 143 -15.16 6.38 -15.15
C LYS A 143 -15.48 6.76 -13.69
N GLY A 144 -15.60 5.81 -12.77
CA GLY A 144 -15.94 6.04 -11.36
C GLY A 144 -14.71 6.37 -10.49
N TYR A 145 -14.35 5.45 -9.61
CA TYR A 145 -13.12 5.53 -8.80
C TYR A 145 -11.83 5.40 -9.65
N PHE A 146 -11.92 4.79 -10.83
CA PHE A 146 -10.82 4.53 -11.75
C PHE A 146 -10.69 5.62 -12.83
N LYS A 147 -10.64 6.89 -12.41
CA LYS A 147 -10.53 8.03 -13.36
C LYS A 147 -9.10 8.35 -13.77
N HIS A 148 -8.10 7.91 -13.02
CA HIS A 148 -6.73 8.39 -13.17
C HIS A 148 -5.86 7.41 -13.94
N ALA A 149 -5.22 7.93 -14.99
CA ALA A 149 -4.26 7.20 -15.80
C ALA A 149 -2.89 7.12 -15.11
N PRO A 150 -2.07 6.12 -15.43
CA PRO A 150 -0.66 6.11 -15.05
C PRO A 150 0.03 7.37 -15.62
N ILE A 151 1.10 7.81 -14.97
CA ILE A 151 1.86 8.98 -15.40
C ILE A 151 2.49 8.70 -16.77
N GLU A 152 2.50 9.71 -17.65
CA GLU A 152 3.06 9.57 -19.01
C GLU A 152 4.49 9.00 -18.97
N GLY A 153 4.77 8.03 -19.84
CA GLY A 153 6.08 7.37 -19.91
C GLY A 153 6.36 6.36 -18.80
N THR A 154 5.42 6.08 -17.90
CA THR A 154 5.58 5.06 -16.84
C THR A 154 4.77 3.81 -17.13
N PHE A 155 5.39 2.64 -16.91
CA PHE A 155 4.67 1.37 -17.02
C PHE A 155 3.64 1.26 -15.89
N PRO A 156 2.41 0.76 -16.13
CA PRO A 156 1.39 0.65 -15.09
C PRO A 156 1.87 -0.11 -13.86
N GLY A 157 1.73 0.51 -12.68
CA GLY A 157 2.18 -0.04 -11.40
C GLY A 157 3.68 0.07 -11.14
N ALA A 158 4.50 0.51 -12.10
CA ALA A 158 5.90 0.83 -11.86
C ALA A 158 6.03 2.16 -11.12
N ARG A 159 7.05 2.26 -10.27
CA ARG A 159 7.41 3.49 -9.57
C ARG A 159 7.77 4.57 -10.60
N PRO A 160 7.17 5.78 -10.52
CA PRO A 160 7.52 6.86 -11.45
C PRO A 160 8.97 7.30 -11.28
N PRO A 161 9.62 7.82 -12.35
CA PRO A 161 10.97 8.35 -12.26
C PRO A 161 11.02 9.49 -11.22
N GLY A 162 12.19 9.67 -10.61
CA GLY A 162 12.38 10.76 -9.66
C GLY A 162 12.26 12.08 -10.41
N GLN A 163 11.73 13.11 -9.76
CA GLN A 163 11.92 14.46 -10.30
C GLN A 163 13.42 14.78 -10.22
N HIS A 164 14.12 14.61 -11.34
CA HIS A 164 15.44 15.22 -11.50
C HIS A 164 15.23 16.72 -11.36
N ARG A 165 15.86 17.29 -10.33
CA ARG A 165 15.95 18.72 -10.14
C ARG A 165 16.98 19.28 -11.11
#